data_AF-A0A7C4H4J9-F1
#
_entry.id   AF-A0A7C4H4J9-F1
#
_cell.length_a   1.000
_cell.length_b   1.000
_cell.length_c   1.000
_cell.angle_alpha   90.00
_cell.angle_beta   90.00
_cell.angle_gamma   90.00
#
_symmetry.space_group_name_H-M   'P 1'
#
loop_
_entity.id
_entity.type
_entity.pdbx_description
1 polymer ?
#
loop_
_entity_poly.entity_id
_entity_poly.type
_entity_poly.pdbx_seq_one_letter_code
_entity_poly.pdbx_strand_id
1 'polypeptide(L)'
;IHAAGGREGLVDTAVRTSQSGYMQRRLINALMDLYVEYDYTVRDSWGSIVQFAYGEDRADPSKAPHGVIVNVERIVEKVIEWKM
;
A
#
# COMPACT_ATOMS: atom_id res chain seq x y z
N ILE A 1 33.37 -24.63 -8.29
CA ILE A 1 32.43 -23.60 -8.80
C ILE A 1 31.22 -23.38 -7.87
N HIS A 2 30.79 -24.37 -7.08
CA HIS A 2 29.63 -24.27 -6.18
C HIS A 2 29.75 -23.24 -5.03
N ALA A 3 30.94 -23.08 -4.44
CA ALA A 3 31.17 -22.11 -3.35
C ALA A 3 31.25 -20.64 -3.82
N ALA A 4 31.60 -20.39 -5.08
CA ALA A 4 31.73 -19.03 -5.63
C ALA A 4 30.35 -18.37 -5.85
N GLY A 5 29.36 -19.13 -6.35
CA GLY A 5 27.99 -18.64 -6.55
C GLY A 5 27.20 -18.45 -5.24
N GLY A 6 27.48 -19.27 -4.21
CA GLY A 6 26.83 -19.12 -2.90
C GLY A 6 27.22 -17.84 -2.16
N ARG A 7 28.46 -17.36 -2.35
CA ARG A 7 28.94 -16.10 -1.75
C ARG A 7 28.22 -14.88 -2.35
N GLU A 8 27.94 -14.91 -3.65
CA GLU A 8 27.25 -13.82 -4.35
C GLU A 8 25.81 -13.63 -3.81
N GLY A 9 25.06 -14.71 -3.62
CA GLY A 9 23.70 -14.65 -3.05
C GLY A 9 23.65 -14.14 -1.60
N LEU A 10 24.65 -14.49 -0.77
CA LEU A 10 24.75 -14.00 0.61
C LEU A 10 25.07 -12.50 0.66
N VAL A 11 26.02 -12.06 -0.20
CA VAL A 11 26.41 -10.65 -0.28
C VAL A 11 25.27 -9.80 -0.83
N ASP A 12 24.61 -10.26 -1.88
CA ASP A 12 23.52 -9.55 -2.52
C ASP A 12 22.30 -9.38 -1.59
N THR A 13 21.92 -10.42 -0.86
CA THR A 13 20.85 -10.34 0.16
C THR A 13 21.20 -9.35 1.28
N ALA A 14 22.46 -9.34 1.73
CA ALA A 14 22.93 -8.42 2.76
C ALA A 14 22.91 -6.95 2.27
N VAL A 15 23.32 -6.71 1.03
CA VAL A 15 23.35 -5.35 0.44
C VAL A 15 21.93 -4.82 0.22
N ARG A 16 21.00 -5.64 -0.29
CA ARG A 16 19.62 -5.23 -0.58
C ARG A 16 18.90 -4.69 0.66
N THR A 17 19.12 -5.30 1.82
CA THR A 17 18.53 -4.87 3.11
C THR A 17 18.89 -3.42 3.45
N SER A 18 20.15 -3.05 3.26
CA SER A 18 20.62 -1.70 3.60
C SER A 18 19.99 -0.63 2.70
N GLN A 19 19.89 -0.91 1.40
CA GLN A 19 19.34 0.00 0.41
C GLN A 19 17.81 0.12 0.53
N SER A 20 17.11 -1.02 0.67
CA SER A 20 15.66 -1.04 0.83
C SER A 20 15.24 -0.34 2.13
N GLY A 21 15.93 -0.62 3.25
CA GLY A 21 15.65 0.00 4.54
C GLY A 21 15.90 1.51 4.54
N TYR A 22 16.98 1.98 3.91
CA TYR A 22 17.27 3.41 3.81
C TYR A 22 16.23 4.14 2.95
N MET A 23 15.84 3.56 1.80
CA MET A 23 14.78 4.10 0.95
C MET A 23 13.45 4.17 1.71
N GLN A 24 13.06 3.07 2.38
CA GLN A 24 11.86 3.02 3.20
C GLN A 24 11.86 4.11 4.27
N ARG A 25 12.97 4.27 5.02
CA ARG A 25 13.06 5.30 6.07
C ARG A 25 12.92 6.72 5.51
N ARG A 26 13.50 7.00 4.35
CA ARG A 26 13.35 8.31 3.69
C ARG A 26 11.91 8.58 3.29
N LEU A 27 11.23 7.59 2.72
CA LEU A 27 9.83 7.72 2.31
C LEU A 27 8.88 7.85 3.52
N ILE A 28 9.11 7.06 4.58
CA ILE A 28 8.33 7.16 5.83
C ILE A 28 8.41 8.57 6.39
N ASN A 29 9.62 9.11 6.57
CA ASN A 29 9.79 10.44 7.14
C ASN A 29 9.22 11.55 6.25
N ALA A 30 9.17 11.35 4.92
CA ALA A 30 8.62 12.33 3.99
C ALA A 30 7.08 12.32 3.94
N LEU A 31 6.44 11.19 4.25
CA LEU A 31 4.99 11.00 4.10
C LEU A 31 4.24 10.92 5.42
N MET A 32 4.94 10.93 6.57
CA MET A 32 4.34 10.75 7.90
C MET A 32 3.29 11.82 8.26
N ASP A 33 3.46 13.03 7.74
CA ASP A 33 2.59 14.16 8.03
C ASP A 33 1.30 14.19 7.20
N LEU A 34 1.14 13.26 6.25
CA LEU A 34 -0.04 13.18 5.41
C LEU A 34 -1.21 12.52 6.15
N TYR A 35 -2.39 13.15 6.09
CA TYR A 35 -3.61 12.61 6.67
C TYR A 35 -4.83 12.82 5.75
N VAL A 36 -5.87 12.02 5.97
CA VAL A 36 -7.14 12.11 5.24
C VAL A 36 -8.12 12.94 6.08
N GLU A 37 -8.64 14.01 5.49
CA GLU A 37 -9.63 14.89 6.10
C GLU A 37 -11.06 14.36 5.87
N TYR A 38 -12.05 14.86 6.63
CA TYR A 38 -13.45 14.43 6.53
C TYR A 38 -14.08 14.57 5.13
N ASP A 39 -13.54 15.44 4.28
CA ASP A 39 -13.96 15.64 2.89
C ASP A 39 -13.30 14.65 1.90
N TYR A 40 -12.55 13.67 2.42
CA TYR A 40 -11.75 12.69 1.66
C TYR A 40 -10.56 13.27 0.89
N THR A 41 -10.15 14.51 1.18
CA THR A 41 -8.89 15.05 0.66
C THR A 41 -7.70 14.54 1.49
N VAL A 42 -6.55 14.34 0.85
CA VAL A 42 -5.28 14.10 1.54
C VAL A 42 -4.57 15.43 1.69
N ARG A 43 -4.22 15.79 2.93
CA ARG A 43 -3.57 17.06 3.27
C ARG A 43 -2.27 16.82 4.02
N ASP A 44 -1.34 17.75 3.89
CA ASP A 44 -0.16 17.83 4.75
C ASP A 44 -0.47 18.55 6.07
N SER A 45 0.49 18.55 6.99
CA SER A 45 0.39 19.22 8.30
C SER A 45 0.24 20.75 8.21
N TRP A 46 0.53 21.36 7.06
CA TRP A 46 0.33 22.79 6.79
C TRP A 46 -1.03 23.09 6.16
N GLY A 47 -1.86 22.08 5.91
CA GLY A 47 -3.19 22.20 5.32
C GLY A 47 -3.19 22.28 3.79
N SER A 48 -2.05 22.04 3.13
CA SER A 48 -1.98 21.98 1.66
C SER A 48 -2.59 20.67 1.16
N ILE A 49 -3.41 20.77 0.12
CA ILE A 49 -4.04 19.59 -0.50
C ILE A 49 -3.02 18.88 -1.39
N VAL A 50 -2.71 17.63 -1.05
CA VAL A 50 -1.84 16.74 -1.82
C VAL A 50 -2.66 15.89 -2.80
N GLN A 51 -3.85 15.44 -2.39
CA GLN A 51 -4.81 14.75 -3.27
C GLN A 51 -6.24 15.24 -3.01
N PHE A 52 -6.99 15.52 -4.07
CA PHE A 52 -8.40 15.96 -3.97
C PHE A 52 -9.37 14.83 -3.58
N ALA A 53 -8.98 13.57 -3.83
CA ALA A 53 -9.70 12.39 -3.40
C ALA A 53 -8.67 11.32 -3.04
N TYR A 54 -8.75 10.78 -1.82
CA TYR A 54 -7.90 9.69 -1.37
C TYR A 54 -7.98 8.49 -2.33
N GLY A 55 -6.85 8.09 -2.92
CA GLY A 55 -6.79 6.95 -3.83
C GLY A 55 -7.60 7.10 -5.12
N GLU A 56 -8.06 8.31 -5.45
CA GLU A 56 -9.01 8.63 -6.54
C GLU A 56 -10.42 8.03 -6.39
N ASP A 57 -10.56 6.99 -5.58
CA ASP A 57 -11.76 6.17 -5.43
C ASP A 57 -12.32 6.17 -3.99
N ARG A 58 -11.62 6.83 -3.05
CA ARG A 58 -11.93 6.93 -1.62
C ARG A 58 -11.93 5.57 -0.91
N ALA A 59 -11.35 4.54 -1.51
CA ALA A 59 -11.31 3.21 -0.98
C ALA A 59 -10.06 2.98 -0.14
N ASP A 60 -10.24 2.46 1.07
CA ASP A 60 -9.14 1.99 1.88
C ASP A 60 -8.64 0.64 1.33
N PRO A 61 -7.37 0.55 0.86
CA PRO A 61 -6.84 -0.68 0.28
C PRO A 61 -6.82 -1.85 1.27
N SER A 62 -6.83 -1.60 2.58
CA SER A 62 -6.96 -2.67 3.59
C SER A 62 -8.37 -3.26 3.65
N LYS A 63 -9.38 -2.50 3.19
CA LYS A 63 -10.79 -2.90 3.15
C LYS A 63 -11.23 -3.39 1.77
N ALA A 64 -10.43 -3.14 0.73
CA ALA A 64 -10.68 -3.57 -0.64
C ALA A 64 -9.89 -4.85 -0.97
N PRO A 65 -10.52 -6.04 -0.98
CA PRO A 65 -9.82 -7.29 -1.28
C PRO A 65 -9.23 -7.22 -2.70
N HIS A 66 -7.92 -7.47 -2.81
CA HIS A 66 -7.19 -7.46 -4.09
C HIS A 66 -7.29 -6.15 -4.88
N GLY A 67 -7.51 -5.01 -4.21
CA GLY A 67 -7.66 -3.71 -4.87
C GLY A 67 -9.01 -3.53 -5.57
N VAL A 68 -9.95 -4.46 -5.38
CA VAL A 68 -11.32 -4.33 -5.88
C VAL A 68 -12.18 -3.72 -4.77
N ILE A 69 -12.61 -2.48 -4.98
CA ILE A 69 -13.41 -1.71 -4.02
C ILE A 69 -14.74 -2.41 -3.73
N VAL A 70 -15.42 -2.86 -4.79
CA VAL A 70 -16.72 -3.52 -4.72
C VAL A 70 -16.71 -4.74 -5.64
N ASN A 71 -16.66 -5.92 -5.05
CA ASN A 71 -16.84 -7.17 -5.79
C ASN A 71 -18.34 -7.49 -5.89
N VAL A 72 -18.94 -7.14 -7.03
CA VAL A 72 -20.38 -7.31 -7.27
C VAL A 72 -20.78 -8.79 -7.29
N GLU A 73 -19.97 -9.66 -7.89
CA GLU A 73 -20.25 -11.10 -7.98
C GLU A 73 -20.39 -11.72 -6.60
N ARG A 74 -19.43 -11.45 -5.71
CA ARG A 74 -19.45 -11.93 -4.32
C ARG A 74 -20.66 -11.40 -3.55
N ILE A 75 -21.07 -10.16 -3.80
CA ILE A 75 -22.27 -9.59 -3.15
C ILE A 75 -23.52 -10.33 -3.64
N VAL A 76 -23.62 -10.55 -4.95
CA VAL A 76 -24.75 -11.27 -5.57
C VAL A 76 -24.83 -12.70 -5.04
N GLU A 77 -23.72 -13.44 -5.01
CA GLU A 77 -23.65 -14.80 -4.45
C GLU A 77 -24.15 -14.84 -3.00
N LYS A 78 -23.61 -13.95 -2.14
CA LYS A 78 -24.00 -13.88 -0.72
C LYS A 78 -25.49 -13.57 -0.53
N VAL A 79 -26.07 -12.72 -1.39
CA VAL A 79 -27.49 -12.34 -1.31
C VAL A 79 -28.40 -13.45 -1.85
N ILE A 80 -27.98 -14.17 -2.90
CA ILE A 80 -28.77 -15.25 -3.51
C ILE A 80 -28.73 -16.52 -2.66
N GLU A 81 -27.59 -16.92 -2.10
CA GLU A 81 -27.48 -18.09 -1.21
C GLU A 81 -28.34 -17.95 0.04
N TRP A 82 -28.49 -16.73 0.57
CA TRP A 82 -29.36 -16.50 1.73
C TRP A 82 -30.86 -16.59 1.40
N LYS A 83 -31.20 -16.55 0.10
CA LYS A 83 -32.58 -16.55 -0.39
C LYS A 83 -33.05 -17.94 -0.83
N MET A 84 -32.16 -18.94 -0.82
CA MET A 84 -32.46 -20.36 -1.05
C MET A 84 -32.45 -21.12 0.27
#